data_AF-A0A7Z0BEP8-F1
#
_entry.id   AF-A0A7Z0BEP8-F1
#
_cell.length_a   1.000
_cell.length_b   1.000
_cell.length_c   1.000
_cell.angle_alpha   90.00
_cell.angle_beta   90.00
_cell.angle_gamma   90.00
#
_symmetry.space_group_name_H-M   'P 1'
#
loop_
_entity.id
_entity.type
_entity.pdbx_description
1 polymer ?
#
loop_
_entity_poly.entity_id
_entity_poly.type
_entity_poly.pdbx_seq_one_letter_code
_entity_poly.pdbx_strand_id
1 'polypeptide(L)'
;MDTDSWKGHVNGILYGIQFDRALDDTVVARVADGVVGGLYPGGRAETLDALEQALRYSGPLNDQAETHHSEESIREFLSRLVTALNARAAS
;
A
#
# COMPACT_ATOMS: atom_id res chain seq x y z
N MET A 1 -20.07 5.93 8.30
CA MET A 1 -19.07 6.37 7.31
C MET A 1 -17.79 5.66 7.68
N ASP A 2 -17.46 4.65 6.88
CA ASP A 2 -16.59 3.52 7.21
C ASP A 2 -15.20 3.95 7.73
N THR A 3 -15.01 3.78 9.03
CA THR A 3 -13.72 3.95 9.71
C THR A 3 -12.63 2.97 9.24
N ASP A 4 -12.97 2.05 8.33
CA ASP A 4 -12.09 1.03 7.76
C ASP A 4 -11.94 1.12 6.23
N SER A 5 -12.37 2.21 5.57
CA SER A 5 -12.23 2.34 4.11
C SER A 5 -10.79 2.16 3.64
N TRP A 6 -9.82 2.69 4.41
CA TRP A 6 -8.39 2.55 4.16
C TRP A 6 -7.92 1.08 4.18
N LYS A 7 -8.53 0.22 5.01
CA LYS A 7 -8.15 -1.20 5.11
C LYS A 7 -8.41 -1.93 3.80
N GLY A 8 -9.47 -1.60 3.08
CA GLY A 8 -9.76 -2.20 1.78
C GLY A 8 -8.64 -1.96 0.76
N HIS A 9 -8.13 -0.73 0.70
CA HIS A 9 -7.01 -0.38 -0.17
C HIS A 9 -5.70 -1.07 0.25
N VAL A 10 -5.39 -1.02 1.55
CA VAL A 10 -4.18 -1.67 2.08
C VAL A 10 -4.23 -3.17 1.84
N ASN A 11 -5.35 -3.83 2.12
CA ASN A 11 -5.51 -5.28 1.88
C ASN A 11 -5.35 -5.65 0.41
N GLY A 12 -5.89 -4.84 -0.51
CA GLY A 12 -5.68 -5.05 -1.95
C GLY A 12 -4.20 -4.98 -2.36
N ILE A 13 -3.45 -4.03 -1.78
CA ILE A 13 -2.01 -3.91 -1.99
C ILE A 13 -1.26 -5.11 -1.40
N LEU A 14 -1.56 -5.48 -0.15
CA LEU A 14 -0.92 -6.61 0.54
C LEU A 14 -1.15 -7.92 -0.20
N TYR A 15 -2.36 -8.16 -0.70
CA TYR A 15 -2.67 -9.32 -1.53
C TYR A 15 -1.86 -9.32 -2.83
N GLY A 16 -1.65 -8.14 -3.44
CA GLY A 16 -0.86 -7.99 -4.66
C GLY A 16 0.65 -8.19 -4.48
N ILE A 17 1.16 -8.22 -3.25
CA ILE A 17 2.60 -8.40 -2.94
C ILE A 17 2.90 -9.65 -2.12
N GLN A 18 1.89 -10.44 -1.74
CA GLN A 18 2.04 -11.55 -0.79
C GLN A 18 3.02 -12.66 -1.25
N PHE A 19 3.29 -12.75 -2.56
CA PHE A 19 4.21 -13.72 -3.14
C PHE A 19 5.60 -13.12 -3.44
N ASP A 20 5.78 -11.81 -3.29
CA ASP A 20 7.10 -11.21 -3.43
C ASP A 20 7.96 -11.59 -2.22
N ARG A 21 9.18 -12.08 -2.47
CA ARG A 21 10.08 -12.47 -1.37
C ARG A 21 10.67 -11.28 -0.64
N ALA A 22 10.83 -10.16 -1.34
CA ALA A 22 11.37 -8.92 -0.83
C ALA A 22 10.49 -7.75 -1.28
N LEU A 23 10.26 -6.80 -0.38
CA LEU A 23 9.54 -5.57 -0.67
C LEU A 23 10.53 -4.47 -1.06
N ASP A 24 11.25 -4.67 -2.16
CA ASP A 24 12.27 -3.73 -2.64
C ASP A 24 11.69 -2.61 -3.51
N ASP A 25 12.56 -1.74 -4.02
CA ASP A 25 12.15 -0.60 -4.85
C ASP A 25 11.52 -1.02 -6.18
N THR A 26 11.79 -2.23 -6.67
CA THR A 26 11.14 -2.76 -7.87
C THR A 26 9.67 -3.06 -7.59
N VAL A 27 9.38 -3.68 -6.44
CA VAL A 27 7.99 -3.91 -6.01
C VAL A 27 7.28 -2.59 -5.75
N VAL A 28 7.93 -1.63 -5.10
CA VAL A 28 7.35 -0.30 -4.85
C VAL A 28 6.97 0.39 -6.17
N ALA A 29 7.88 0.41 -7.15
CA ALA A 29 7.61 1.02 -8.45
C ALA A 29 6.46 0.32 -9.18
N ARG A 30 6.46 -1.02 -9.21
CA ARG A 30 5.40 -1.84 -9.84
C ARG A 30 4.03 -1.55 -9.23
N VAL A 31 3.94 -1.49 -7.91
CA VAL A 31 2.67 -1.21 -7.22
C VAL A 31 2.23 0.23 -7.46
N ALA A 32 3.15 1.20 -7.42
CA ALA A 32 2.84 2.60 -7.69
C ALA A 32 2.30 2.79 -9.12
N ASP A 33 2.92 2.15 -10.11
CA ASP A 33 2.46 2.17 -11.50
C ASP A 33 1.11 1.47 -11.66
N GLY A 34 0.90 0.36 -10.95
CA GLY A 34 -0.38 -0.34 -10.92
C GLY A 34 -1.51 0.50 -10.32
N VAL A 35 -1.24 1.27 -9.26
CA VAL A 35 -2.21 2.20 -8.65
C VAL A 35 -2.58 3.30 -9.65
N VAL A 36 -1.60 3.92 -10.30
CA VAL A 36 -1.86 4.95 -11.33
C VAL A 36 -2.58 4.35 -12.54
N GLY A 37 -2.28 3.10 -12.89
CA GLY A 37 -2.91 2.36 -13.98
C GLY A 37 -4.29 1.76 -13.66
N GLY A 38 -4.81 1.95 -12.43
CA GLY A 38 -6.13 1.46 -12.04
C GLY A 38 -6.21 -0.05 -11.77
N LEU A 39 -5.08 -0.71 -11.50
CA LEU A 39 -5.02 -2.13 -11.14
C LEU A 39 -5.42 -2.41 -9.68
N TYR A 40 -5.49 -1.37 -8.85
CA TYR A 40 -5.92 -1.45 -7.46
C TYR A 40 -7.26 -0.72 -7.28
N PRO A 41 -8.06 -1.07 -6.27
CA PRO A 41 -9.27 -0.34 -5.94
C PRO A 41 -8.97 1.13 -5.67
N GLY A 42 -9.79 2.01 -6.27
CA GLY A 42 -9.69 3.45 -6.15
C GLY A 42 -8.58 4.09 -6.99
N GLY A 43 -8.61 5.41 -7.05
CA GLY A 43 -7.60 6.20 -7.77
C GLY A 43 -6.31 6.40 -6.95
N ARG A 44 -5.31 7.04 -7.59
CA ARG A 44 -4.06 7.46 -6.93
C ARG A 44 -4.32 8.27 -5.64
N ALA A 45 -5.23 9.25 -5.70
CA ALA A 45 -5.50 10.13 -4.56
C ALA A 45 -6.16 9.39 -3.39
N GLU A 46 -7.13 8.52 -3.67
CA GLU A 46 -7.81 7.70 -2.66
C GLU A 46 -6.84 6.69 -2.03
N THR A 47 -5.99 6.07 -2.85
CA THR A 47 -4.96 5.15 -2.35
C THR A 47 -3.95 5.88 -1.47
N LEU A 48 -3.51 7.08 -1.86
CA LEU A 48 -2.58 7.88 -1.06
C LEU A 48 -3.16 8.23 0.31
N ASP A 49 -4.40 8.71 0.36
CA ASP A 49 -5.09 9.01 1.62
C ASP A 49 -5.22 7.76 2.51
N ALA A 50 -5.59 6.62 1.91
CA ALA A 50 -5.66 5.35 2.64
C ALA A 50 -4.31 4.93 3.23
N LEU A 51 -3.21 5.07 2.48
CA LEU A 51 -1.87 4.74 2.97
C LEU A 51 -1.44 5.66 4.12
N GLU A 52 -1.72 6.95 4.02
CA GLU A 52 -1.42 7.93 5.09
C GLU A 52 -2.26 7.68 6.35
N GLN A 53 -3.51 7.24 6.20
CA GLN A 53 -4.33 6.79 7.34
C GLN A 53 -3.75 5.50 7.97
N ALA A 54 -3.38 4.51 7.15
CA ALA A 54 -2.79 3.25 7.61
C ALA A 54 -1.49 3.48 8.41
N LEU A 55 -0.60 4.33 7.91
CA LEU A 55 0.68 4.61 8.59
C LEU A 55 0.51 5.29 9.96
N ARG A 56 -0.60 5.99 10.19
CA ARG A 56 -0.96 6.59 11.50
C ARG A 56 -1.63 5.59 12.45
N TYR A 57 -2.15 4.48 11.94
CA TYR A 57 -2.80 3.47 12.75
C TYR A 57 -1.77 2.62 13.51
N SER A 58 -1.98 2.50 14.83
CA SER A 58 -1.06 1.80 15.74
C SER A 58 -1.32 0.30 15.88
N GLY A 59 -2.44 -0.20 15.34
CA GLY A 59 -2.74 -1.63 15.32
C GLY A 59 -2.18 -2.32 14.08
N PRO A 60 -2.34 -3.65 13.96
CA PRO A 60 -1.83 -4.40 12.82
C PRO A 60 -2.43 -3.90 11.50
N LEU A 61 -1.58 -3.67 10.50
CA LEU A 61 -2.03 -3.32 9.14
C LEU A 61 -2.50 -4.54 8.36
N ASN A 62 -1.99 -5.71 8.76
CA ASN A 62 -2.39 -6.97 8.19
C ASN A 62 -2.97 -7.88 9.28
N ASP A 63 -4.30 -8.01 9.27
CA ASP A 63 -5.06 -8.91 10.14
C ASP A 63 -5.74 -10.05 9.37
N GLN A 64 -5.52 -10.15 8.05
CA GLN A 64 -6.26 -11.06 7.17
C GLN A 64 -5.39 -11.88 6.21
N ALA A 65 -4.22 -11.38 5.77
CA ALA A 65 -3.39 -12.06 4.78
C ALA A 65 -2.24 -12.83 5.45
N GLU A 66 -2.10 -14.11 5.12
CA GLU A 66 -0.87 -14.85 5.41
C GLU A 66 0.25 -14.31 4.51
N THR A 67 1.12 -13.48 5.08
CA THR A 67 2.30 -12.95 4.40
C THR A 67 3.56 -13.32 5.16
N HIS A 68 4.65 -13.54 4.42
CA HIS A 68 5.97 -13.77 4.99
C HIS A 68 6.64 -12.47 5.49
N HIS A 69 6.01 -11.31 5.26
CA HIS A 69 6.54 -10.02 5.67
C HIS A 69 6.16 -9.68 7.11
N SER A 70 7.11 -9.11 7.85
CA SER A 70 6.80 -8.54 9.16
C SER A 70 5.96 -7.27 9.01
N GLU A 71 5.24 -6.91 10.06
CA GLU A 71 4.50 -5.64 10.16
C GLU A 71 5.42 -4.43 9.89
N GLU A 72 6.68 -4.48 10.36
CA GLU A 72 7.70 -3.45 10.12
C GLU A 72 8.01 -3.31 8.63
N SER A 73 8.31 -4.42 7.94
CA SER A 73 8.59 -4.42 6.51
C SER A 73 7.40 -3.92 5.69
N ILE A 74 6.18 -4.26 6.10
CA ILE A 74 4.95 -3.75 5.48
C ILE A 74 4.88 -2.23 5.63
N ARG A 75 5.06 -1.69 6.84
CA ARG A 75 5.01 -0.23 7.09
C ARG A 75 6.08 0.53 6.31
N GLU A 76 7.29 -0.01 6.27
CA GLU A 76 8.38 0.56 5.47
C GLU A 76 8.03 0.56 3.96
N PHE A 77 7.46 -0.54 3.47
CA PHE A 77 6.98 -0.61 2.09
C PHE A 77 5.88 0.43 1.81
N LEU A 78 4.87 0.56 2.66
CA LEU A 78 3.79 1.54 2.47
C LEU A 78 4.35 2.98 2.52
N SER A 79 5.31 3.26 3.40
CA SER A 79 5.96 4.58 3.45
C SER A 79 6.70 4.91 2.14
N ARG A 80 7.46 3.96 1.59
CA ARG A 80 8.12 4.13 0.28
C ARG A 80 7.10 4.27 -0.85
N LEU A 81 5.99 3.54 -0.79
CA LEU A 81 4.90 3.65 -1.77
C LEU A 81 4.26 5.04 -1.77
N VAL A 82 4.02 5.64 -0.59
CA VAL A 82 3.55 7.04 -0.48
C VAL A 82 4.51 8.00 -1.19
N THR A 83 5.82 7.88 -0.94
CA THR A 83 6.83 8.69 -1.63
C THR A 83 6.78 8.50 -3.15
N ALA A 84 6.66 7.25 -3.61
CA ALA A 84 6.61 6.90 -5.03
C ALA A 84 5.34 7.45 -5.73
N LEU A 85 4.19 7.43 -5.06
CA LEU A 85 2.92 7.96 -5.59
C LEU A 85 2.92 9.50 -5.63
N ASN A 86 3.55 10.15 -4.65
CA ASN A 86 3.72 11.60 -4.65
C ASN A 86 4.64 12.08 -5.79
N ALA A 87 5.73 11.36 -6.07
CA ALA A 87 6.62 11.67 -7.18
C ALA A 87 5.93 11.59 -8.55
N ARG A 88 4.97 10.68 -8.72
CA ARG A 88 4.21 10.49 -9.97
C ARG A 88 3.11 11.54 -10.20
N ALA A 89 2.82 12.37 -9.20
CA ALA A 89 1.85 13.46 -9.33
C ALA A 89 2.45 14.72 -10.00
N ALA A 90 3.78 14.79 -10.08
CA ALA A 90 4.51 15.92 -10.64
C ALA A 90 4.81 15.78 -12.15
N SER A 91 4.23 14.78 -12.80
CA SER A 91 4.44 14.42 -14.22
C SER A 91 3.28 14.83 -15.10
#